data_AF-A0A5E3X3Z5-F1
#
_entry.id   AF-A0A5E3X3Z5-F1
#
_cell.length_a   1.000
_cell.length_b   1.000
_cell.length_c   1.000
_cell.angle_alpha   90.00
_cell.angle_beta   90.00
_cell.angle_gamma   90.00
#
_symmetry.space_group_name_H-M   'P 1'
#
loop_
_entity.id
_entity.type
_entity.pdbx_description
1 polymer ?
#
loop_
_entity_poly.entity_id
_entity_poly.type
_entity_poly.pdbx_seq_one_letter_code
_entity_poly.pdbx_strand_id
1 'polypeptide(L)'
;MSDTTSSESPNVLSRLPPWVSRWLGYRSIPEPDLPPWNNNIWSWVGAFCELSVIAAIFGHSVYFTSRNVPVLLPSFGASAAFIYGNHDAPSSQPRALVGGHFLGALVGVCTMKLFHMASDFEDLRWLSSGIACATTIVLMELTHTMHPPAGATAIIPTVTVQATALGWYYLPVVLLSSILSLTVALLINNIQRKYPAFWLTSRPGPILPLHCGYKDTDEGKSSERRADL
;
A
#
# COMPACT_ATOMS: atom_id res chain seq x y z
N MET A 1 40.20 10.28 18.10
CA MET A 1 39.54 10.42 16.79
C MET A 1 39.27 9.01 16.31
N SER A 2 38.12 8.45 16.67
CA SER A 2 37.78 7.04 16.42
C SER A 2 36.77 6.96 15.29
N ASP A 3 37.24 6.52 14.13
CA ASP A 3 36.43 6.22 12.96
C ASP A 3 35.45 5.07 13.27
N THR A 4 34.17 5.41 13.39
CA THR A 4 33.09 4.43 13.35
C THR A 4 32.78 4.13 11.89
N THR A 5 33.54 3.25 11.26
CA THR A 5 33.09 2.59 10.03
C THR A 5 31.91 1.69 10.38
N SER A 6 30.70 2.22 10.29
CA SER A 6 29.48 1.43 10.33
C SER A 6 29.58 0.39 9.20
N SER A 7 29.75 -0.87 9.57
CA SER A 7 29.67 -2.00 8.65
C SER A 7 28.23 -2.11 8.15
N GLU A 8 27.89 -1.36 7.09
CA GLU A 8 26.68 -1.63 6.34
C GLU A 8 26.78 -3.08 5.84
N SER A 9 25.86 -3.93 6.32
CA SER A 9 25.71 -5.30 5.85
C SER A 9 25.66 -5.29 4.32
N PRO A 10 26.45 -6.12 3.61
CA PRO A 10 26.52 -6.07 2.16
C PRO A 10 25.14 -6.33 1.57
N ASN A 11 24.55 -5.29 0.98
CA ASN A 11 23.21 -5.34 0.41
C ASN A 11 23.20 -6.39 -0.71
N VAL A 12 22.40 -7.46 -0.58
CA VAL A 12 22.40 -8.61 -1.51
C VAL A 12 22.16 -8.16 -2.96
N LEU A 13 21.44 -7.04 -3.15
CA LEU A 13 21.15 -6.44 -4.44
C LEU A 13 22.37 -5.85 -5.16
N SER A 14 23.47 -5.53 -4.45
CA SER A 14 24.71 -5.04 -5.09
C SER A 14 25.47 -6.13 -5.85
N ARG A 15 25.13 -7.40 -5.62
CA ARG A 15 25.72 -8.56 -6.33
C ARG A 15 25.07 -8.84 -7.67
N LEU A 16 23.90 -8.25 -7.95
CA LEU A 16 23.19 -8.45 -9.21
C LEU A 16 23.74 -7.53 -10.31
N PRO A 17 23.58 -7.90 -11.60
CA PRO A 17 23.93 -7.03 -12.71
C PRO A 17 23.28 -5.64 -12.55
N PRO A 18 23.99 -4.55 -12.88
CA PRO A 18 23.54 -3.19 -12.61
C PRO A 18 22.21 -2.82 -13.26
N TRP A 19 21.83 -3.50 -14.34
CA TRP A 19 20.51 -3.34 -14.96
C TRP A 19 19.41 -3.96 -14.09
N VAL A 20 19.59 -5.16 -13.54
CA VAL A 20 18.60 -5.82 -12.66
C VAL A 20 18.49 -5.10 -11.33
N SER A 21 19.65 -4.77 -10.72
CA SER A 21 19.68 -4.15 -9.40
C SER A 21 18.98 -2.78 -9.40
N ARG A 22 19.08 -2.02 -10.51
CA ARG A 22 18.35 -0.76 -10.71
C ARG A 22 16.84 -0.94 -10.63
N TRP A 23 16.27 -1.94 -11.30
CA TRP A 23 14.83 -2.18 -11.29
C TRP A 23 14.32 -2.81 -9.98
N LEU A 24 15.22 -3.27 -9.11
CA LEU A 24 14.90 -3.77 -7.77
C LEU A 24 15.15 -2.73 -6.67
N GLY A 25 15.31 -1.45 -7.03
CA GLY A 25 15.46 -0.34 -6.10
C GLY A 25 16.88 -0.09 -5.59
N TYR A 26 17.90 -0.81 -6.09
CA TYR A 26 19.29 -0.51 -5.77
C TYR A 26 19.82 0.62 -6.66
N ARG A 27 20.16 1.76 -6.04
CA ARG A 27 20.82 2.90 -6.70
C ARG A 27 22.05 3.29 -5.89
N SER A 28 23.20 3.30 -6.55
CA SER A 28 24.49 3.73 -5.98
C SER A 28 24.65 5.25 -5.93
N ILE A 29 23.80 5.98 -6.67
CA ILE A 29 23.80 7.45 -6.76
C ILE A 29 22.59 7.96 -5.95
N PRO A 30 22.75 9.03 -5.14
CA PRO A 30 21.66 9.67 -4.42
C PRO A 30 20.51 10.05 -5.36
N GLU A 31 19.29 10.03 -4.83
CA GLU A 31 18.10 10.35 -5.62
C GLU A 31 18.14 11.82 -6.07
N PRO A 32 17.87 12.09 -7.36
CA PRO A 32 17.73 13.46 -7.81
C PRO A 32 16.46 14.06 -7.20
N ASP A 33 16.59 15.22 -6.56
CA ASP A 33 15.45 16.00 -6.07
C ASP A 33 14.61 16.47 -7.28
N LEU A 34 13.52 15.75 -7.55
CA LEU A 34 12.63 16.08 -8.67
C LEU A 34 11.73 17.26 -8.29
N PRO A 35 11.53 18.25 -9.19
CA PRO A 35 10.52 19.28 -8.99
C PRO A 35 9.13 18.68 -8.76
N PRO A 36 8.26 19.32 -7.94
CA PRO A 36 6.93 18.78 -7.60
C PRO A 36 6.05 18.45 -8.83
N TRP A 37 6.13 19.26 -9.89
CA TRP A 37 5.36 19.03 -11.11
C TRP A 37 5.80 17.77 -11.87
N ASN A 38 7.11 17.48 -11.91
CA ASN A 38 7.64 16.27 -12.52
C ASN A 38 7.19 15.04 -11.73
N ASN A 39 7.22 15.14 -10.39
CA ASN A 39 6.66 14.11 -9.53
C ASN A 39 5.17 13.88 -9.86
N ASN A 40 4.36 14.92 -9.94
CA ASN A 40 2.93 14.75 -10.25
C ASN A 40 2.68 14.10 -11.61
N ILE A 41 3.46 14.45 -12.65
CA ILE A 41 3.37 13.83 -13.97
C ILE A 41 3.68 12.33 -13.88
N TRP A 42 4.78 11.95 -13.24
CA TRP A 42 5.12 10.54 -13.08
C TRP A 42 4.10 9.77 -12.24
N SER A 43 3.47 10.42 -11.26
CA SER A 43 2.41 9.79 -10.49
C SER A 43 1.16 9.55 -11.32
N TRP A 44 0.81 10.52 -12.18
CA TRP A 44 -0.28 10.38 -13.12
C TRP A 44 -0.01 9.26 -14.14
N VAL A 45 1.17 9.25 -14.76
CA VAL A 45 1.59 8.22 -15.72
C VAL A 45 1.55 6.84 -15.06
N GLY A 46 2.14 6.70 -13.86
CA GLY A 46 2.16 5.44 -13.13
C GLY A 46 0.78 4.91 -12.81
N ALA A 47 -0.08 5.74 -12.22
CA ALA A 47 -1.45 5.36 -11.88
C ALA A 47 -2.28 5.00 -13.13
N PHE A 48 -2.14 5.79 -14.20
CA PHE A 48 -2.81 5.52 -15.46
C PHE A 48 -2.37 4.19 -16.07
N CYS A 49 -1.06 3.94 -16.16
CA CYS A 49 -0.52 2.70 -16.70
C CYS A 49 -0.94 1.49 -15.87
N GLU A 50 -0.89 1.59 -14.53
CA GLU A 50 -1.26 0.49 -13.63
C GLU A 50 -2.73 0.10 -13.81
N LEU A 51 -3.64 1.08 -13.71
CA LEU A 51 -5.07 0.81 -13.84
C LEU A 51 -5.43 0.37 -15.25
N SER A 52 -4.77 0.91 -16.28
CA SER A 52 -4.97 0.48 -17.67
C SER A 52 -4.53 -0.96 -17.89
N VAL A 53 -3.40 -1.38 -17.33
CA VAL A 53 -2.91 -2.78 -17.44
C VAL A 53 -3.87 -3.74 -16.75
N ILE A 54 -4.30 -3.42 -15.52
CA ILE A 54 -5.26 -4.25 -14.78
C ILE A 54 -6.60 -4.31 -15.54
N ALA A 55 -7.14 -3.17 -15.98
CA ALA A 55 -8.39 -3.11 -16.73
C ALA A 55 -8.29 -3.83 -18.09
N ALA A 56 -7.16 -3.73 -18.80
CA ALA A 56 -6.95 -4.43 -20.05
C ALA A 56 -6.95 -5.95 -19.86
N ILE A 57 -6.21 -6.44 -18.87
CA ILE A 57 -6.09 -7.89 -18.62
C ILE A 57 -7.44 -8.48 -18.19
N PHE A 58 -8.12 -7.88 -17.21
CA PHE A 58 -9.38 -8.42 -16.71
C PHE A 58 -10.59 -8.11 -17.61
N GLY A 59 -10.55 -7.00 -18.36
CA GLY A 59 -11.64 -6.56 -19.24
C GLY A 59 -11.59 -7.12 -20.66
N HIS A 60 -10.41 -7.49 -21.17
CA HIS A 60 -10.25 -7.95 -22.57
C HIS A 60 -9.76 -9.39 -22.70
N SER A 61 -9.31 -10.04 -21.63
CA SER A 61 -8.97 -11.47 -21.68
C SER A 61 -10.23 -12.33 -21.64
N VAL A 62 -10.42 -13.13 -22.69
CA VAL A 62 -11.52 -14.11 -22.82
C VAL A 62 -11.63 -15.01 -21.58
N TYR A 63 -10.49 -15.34 -20.97
CA TYR A 63 -10.44 -16.20 -19.79
C TYR A 63 -11.10 -15.58 -18.55
N PHE A 64 -10.97 -14.26 -18.34
CA PHE A 64 -11.52 -13.58 -17.16
C PHE A 64 -12.94 -13.08 -17.41
N THR A 65 -13.22 -12.61 -18.63
CA THR A 65 -14.57 -12.17 -19.01
C THR A 65 -15.57 -13.32 -18.99
N SER A 66 -15.18 -14.53 -19.43
CA SER A 66 -16.06 -15.71 -19.38
C SER A 66 -16.41 -16.16 -17.97
N ARG A 67 -15.62 -15.75 -16.95
CA ARG A 67 -15.83 -16.08 -15.53
C ARG A 67 -16.49 -14.96 -14.74
N ASN A 68 -16.87 -13.85 -15.39
CA ASN A 68 -17.46 -12.67 -14.74
C ASN A 68 -16.62 -12.17 -13.54
N VAL A 69 -15.29 -12.18 -13.67
CA VAL A 69 -14.40 -11.71 -12.61
C VAL A 69 -14.66 -10.22 -12.37
N PRO A 70 -14.94 -9.80 -11.12
CA PRO A 70 -15.17 -8.40 -10.83
C PRO A 70 -13.87 -7.63 -10.98
N VAL A 71 -13.96 -6.44 -11.57
CA VAL A 71 -12.78 -5.61 -11.75
C VAL A 71 -12.41 -4.98 -10.40
N LEU A 72 -11.21 -5.30 -9.89
CA LEU A 72 -10.71 -4.82 -8.59
C LEU A 72 -10.19 -3.38 -8.61
N LEU A 73 -10.59 -2.61 -9.63
CA LEU A 73 -10.18 -1.22 -9.87
C LEU A 73 -10.30 -0.32 -8.62
N PRO A 74 -11.36 -0.39 -7.78
CA PRO A 74 -11.43 0.47 -6.60
C PRO A 74 -10.30 0.22 -5.59
N SER A 75 -9.96 -1.04 -5.32
CA SER A 75 -8.85 -1.37 -4.42
C SER A 75 -7.51 -0.94 -5.02
N PHE A 76 -7.23 -1.31 -6.27
CA PHE A 76 -5.95 -0.99 -6.91
C PHE A 76 -5.80 0.49 -7.28
N GLY A 77 -6.90 1.22 -7.49
CA GLY A 77 -6.89 2.68 -7.65
C GLY A 77 -6.44 3.39 -6.38
N ALA A 78 -6.91 2.92 -5.22
CA ALA A 78 -6.40 3.40 -3.93
C ALA A 78 -4.94 2.99 -3.72
N SER A 79 -4.53 1.79 -4.11
CA SER A 79 -3.12 1.35 -4.08
C SER A 79 -2.22 2.26 -4.92
N ALA A 80 -2.64 2.60 -6.14
CA ALA A 80 -1.92 3.51 -7.02
C ALA A 80 -1.71 4.90 -6.37
N ALA A 81 -2.71 5.43 -5.65
CA ALA A 81 -2.57 6.70 -4.94
C ALA A 81 -1.44 6.67 -3.89
N PHE A 82 -1.27 5.56 -3.19
CA PHE A 82 -0.15 5.38 -2.25
C PHE A 82 1.18 5.15 -2.98
N ILE A 83 1.22 4.16 -3.89
CA ILE A 83 2.44 3.75 -4.60
C ILE A 83 3.07 4.92 -5.36
N TYR A 84 2.25 5.75 -6.02
CA TYR A 84 2.75 6.85 -6.84
C TYR A 84 2.68 8.20 -6.16
N GLY A 85 1.74 8.42 -5.23
CA GLY A 85 1.63 9.67 -4.48
C GLY A 85 2.65 9.78 -3.34
N ASN A 86 2.97 8.66 -2.69
CA ASN A 86 3.97 8.58 -1.63
C ASN A 86 4.76 7.26 -1.73
N HIS A 87 5.67 7.19 -2.70
CA HIS A 87 6.44 5.99 -3.06
C HIS A 87 7.40 5.51 -1.96
N ASP A 88 7.85 6.42 -1.08
CA ASP A 88 8.75 6.10 0.03
C ASP A 88 8.02 5.59 1.27
N ALA A 89 6.69 5.74 1.32
CA ALA A 89 5.91 5.30 2.46
C ALA A 89 6.07 3.78 2.68
N PRO A 90 6.11 3.33 3.96
CA PRO A 90 6.14 1.91 4.27
C PRO A 90 4.95 1.12 3.69
N SER A 91 3.77 1.75 3.63
CA SER A 91 2.55 1.15 3.07
C SER A 91 2.56 1.01 1.55
N SER A 92 3.46 1.72 0.88
CA SER A 92 3.65 1.67 -0.58
C SER A 92 4.64 0.58 -0.98
N GLN A 93 5.40 0.01 -0.04
CA GLN A 93 6.44 -0.98 -0.36
C GLN A 93 5.87 -2.34 -0.78
N PRO A 94 6.63 -3.16 -1.53
CA PRO A 94 6.14 -4.41 -2.12
C PRO A 94 5.53 -5.39 -1.12
N ARG A 95 6.12 -5.47 0.09
CA ARG A 95 5.62 -6.34 1.17
C ARG A 95 4.23 -5.92 1.65
N ALA A 96 4.01 -4.62 1.83
CA ALA A 96 2.72 -4.10 2.24
C ALA A 96 1.69 -4.28 1.12
N LEU A 97 2.05 -3.95 -0.13
CA LEU A 97 1.18 -4.10 -1.29
C LEU A 97 0.69 -5.55 -1.47
N VAL A 98 1.61 -6.50 -1.65
CA VAL A 98 1.26 -7.90 -1.93
C VAL A 98 0.72 -8.59 -0.69
N GLY A 99 1.38 -8.42 0.46
CA GLY A 99 0.99 -9.05 1.72
C GLY A 99 -0.35 -8.55 2.24
N GLY A 100 -0.58 -7.24 2.19
CA GLY A 100 -1.84 -6.63 2.61
C GLY A 100 -3.00 -7.11 1.75
N HIS A 101 -2.90 -7.02 0.42
CA HIS A 101 -3.98 -7.50 -0.47
C HIS A 101 -4.22 -9.01 -0.33
N PHE A 102 -3.18 -9.82 -0.13
CA PHE A 102 -3.33 -11.25 0.12
C PHE A 102 -4.11 -11.53 1.41
N LEU A 103 -3.75 -10.87 2.53
CA LEU A 103 -4.47 -11.01 3.80
C LEU A 103 -5.91 -10.52 3.68
N GLY A 104 -6.14 -9.38 3.03
CA GLY A 104 -7.49 -8.87 2.79
C GLY A 104 -8.33 -9.84 1.98
N ALA A 105 -7.79 -10.41 0.91
CA ALA A 105 -8.49 -11.40 0.11
C ALA A 105 -8.77 -12.70 0.86
N LEU A 106 -7.80 -13.18 1.65
CA LEU A 106 -7.95 -14.39 2.47
C LEU A 106 -9.06 -14.21 3.51
N VAL A 107 -8.98 -13.15 4.30
CA VAL A 107 -9.98 -12.82 5.33
C VAL A 107 -11.34 -12.60 4.70
N GLY A 108 -11.42 -11.81 3.63
CA GLY A 108 -12.69 -11.54 2.94
C GLY A 108 -13.37 -12.81 2.43
N VAL A 109 -12.62 -13.76 1.85
CA VAL A 109 -13.17 -15.05 1.40
C VAL A 109 -13.60 -15.90 2.58
N CYS A 110 -12.80 -15.96 3.66
CA CYS A 110 -13.16 -16.69 4.88
C CYS A 110 -14.44 -16.15 5.51
N THR A 111 -14.55 -14.83 5.68
CA THR A 111 -15.73 -14.18 6.27
C THR A 111 -16.95 -14.34 5.37
N MET A 112 -16.81 -14.17 4.05
CA MET A 112 -17.91 -14.45 3.11
C MET A 112 -18.39 -15.90 3.22
N LYS A 113 -17.47 -16.88 3.22
CA LYS A 113 -17.85 -18.31 3.30
C LYS A 113 -18.51 -18.66 4.62
N LEU A 114 -18.04 -18.09 5.74
CA LEU A 114 -18.62 -18.31 7.06
C LEU A 114 -20.06 -17.79 7.12
N PHE A 115 -20.28 -16.57 6.66
CA PHE A 115 -21.61 -15.95 6.69
C PHE A 115 -22.58 -16.58 5.67
N HIS A 116 -22.06 -17.12 4.56
CA HIS A 116 -22.88 -17.84 3.59
C HIS A 116 -23.49 -19.15 4.12
N MET A 117 -23.00 -19.68 5.25
CA MET A 117 -23.61 -20.84 5.90
C MET A 117 -24.87 -20.48 6.70
N ALA A 118 -25.10 -19.20 7.00
CA ALA A 118 -26.31 -18.72 7.66
C ALA A 118 -27.45 -18.56 6.64
N SER A 119 -28.69 -18.87 7.05
CA SER A 119 -29.88 -18.73 6.21
C SER A 119 -30.17 -17.28 5.79
N ASP A 120 -29.73 -16.31 6.60
CA ASP A 120 -30.06 -14.88 6.46
C ASP A 120 -28.85 -14.08 5.95
N PHE A 121 -28.06 -14.65 5.04
CA PHE A 121 -26.82 -14.04 4.56
C PHE A 121 -27.00 -12.61 4.04
N GLU A 122 -28.07 -12.36 3.26
CA GLU A 122 -28.32 -11.05 2.65
C GLU A 122 -28.50 -9.94 3.69
N ASP A 123 -29.18 -10.23 4.80
CA ASP A 123 -29.39 -9.26 5.89
C ASP A 123 -28.12 -9.02 6.71
N LEU A 124 -27.17 -9.95 6.68
CA LEU A 124 -25.92 -9.91 7.44
C LEU A 124 -24.73 -9.35 6.66
N ARG A 125 -24.90 -8.92 5.40
CA ARG A 125 -23.79 -8.46 4.55
C ARG A 125 -23.07 -7.23 5.07
N TRP A 126 -23.79 -6.30 5.70
CA TRP A 126 -23.19 -5.13 6.34
C TRP A 126 -22.24 -5.53 7.48
N LEU A 127 -22.64 -6.53 8.28
CA LEU A 127 -21.86 -7.05 9.40
C LEU A 127 -20.65 -7.86 8.89
N SER A 128 -20.86 -8.73 7.92
CA SER A 128 -19.81 -9.53 7.26
C SER A 128 -18.70 -8.63 6.71
N SER A 129 -19.06 -7.52 6.06
CA SER A 129 -18.12 -6.55 5.51
C SER A 129 -17.32 -5.82 6.60
N GLY A 130 -17.99 -5.39 7.67
CA GLY A 130 -17.35 -4.75 8.82
C GLY A 130 -16.34 -5.67 9.50
N ILE A 131 -16.72 -6.93 9.74
CA ILE A 131 -15.84 -7.95 10.32
C ILE A 131 -14.65 -8.22 9.39
N ALA A 132 -14.89 -8.45 8.10
CA ALA A 132 -13.82 -8.71 7.14
C ALA A 132 -12.79 -7.58 7.10
N CYS A 133 -13.23 -6.33 7.06
CA CYS A 133 -12.35 -5.16 7.06
C CYS A 133 -11.58 -5.02 8.38
N ALA A 134 -12.27 -5.04 9.52
CA ALA A 134 -11.65 -4.87 10.83
C ALA A 134 -10.63 -5.98 11.14
N THR A 135 -10.97 -7.24 10.87
CA THR A 135 -10.05 -8.37 11.02
C THR A 135 -8.83 -8.23 10.10
N THR A 136 -9.03 -7.78 8.87
CA THR A 136 -7.91 -7.55 7.93
C THR A 136 -6.97 -6.47 8.45
N ILE A 137 -7.49 -5.35 8.97
CA ILE A 137 -6.68 -4.26 9.52
C ILE A 137 -5.80 -4.78 10.68
N VAL A 138 -6.40 -5.49 11.64
CA VAL A 138 -5.66 -6.06 12.78
C VAL A 138 -4.59 -7.03 12.30
N LEU A 139 -4.90 -7.92 11.35
CA LEU A 139 -3.92 -8.86 10.82
C LEU A 139 -2.79 -8.18 10.04
N MET A 140 -3.08 -7.11 9.29
CA MET A 140 -2.05 -6.31 8.62
C MET A 140 -1.16 -5.58 9.64
N GLU A 141 -1.70 -5.13 10.76
CA GLU A 141 -0.92 -4.54 11.85
C GLU A 141 0.00 -5.58 12.50
N LEU A 142 -0.53 -6.75 12.85
CA LEU A 142 0.22 -7.86 13.46
C LEU A 142 1.33 -8.41 12.56
N THR A 143 1.08 -8.48 11.25
CA THR A 143 2.07 -8.94 10.26
C THR A 143 2.96 -7.81 9.74
N HIS A 144 2.73 -6.58 10.19
CA HIS A 144 3.41 -5.37 9.71
C HIS A 144 3.33 -5.22 8.17
N THR A 145 2.18 -5.58 7.58
CA THR A 145 1.89 -5.46 6.13
C THR A 145 0.82 -4.42 5.85
N MET A 146 0.73 -3.39 6.70
CA MET A 146 -0.28 -2.32 6.61
C MET A 146 -0.34 -1.69 5.22
N HIS A 147 -1.39 -2.04 4.48
CA HIS A 147 -1.74 -1.47 3.20
C HIS A 147 -3.24 -1.15 3.20
N PRO A 148 -3.63 0.07 3.59
CA PRO A 148 -5.04 0.44 3.76
C PRO A 148 -5.98 0.07 2.59
N PRO A 149 -5.57 0.15 1.31
CA PRO A 149 -6.38 -0.30 0.17
C PRO A 149 -6.82 -1.78 0.23
N ALA A 150 -6.08 -2.62 0.95
CA ALA A 150 -6.43 -4.03 1.14
C ALA A 150 -7.66 -4.23 2.03
N GLY A 151 -8.03 -3.24 2.86
CA GLY A 151 -9.29 -3.28 3.60
C GLY A 151 -10.50 -3.34 2.66
N ALA A 152 -10.47 -2.55 1.58
CA ALA A 152 -11.49 -2.63 0.53
C ALA A 152 -11.46 -3.98 -0.20
N THR A 153 -10.27 -4.56 -0.41
CA THR A 153 -10.12 -5.90 -1.00
C THR A 153 -10.77 -7.00 -0.15
N ALA A 154 -10.81 -6.84 1.18
CA ALA A 154 -11.49 -7.76 2.09
C ALA A 154 -13.02 -7.64 2.02
N ILE A 155 -13.55 -6.44 1.73
CA ILE A 155 -14.99 -6.16 1.65
C ILE A 155 -15.59 -6.68 0.32
N ILE A 156 -14.87 -6.60 -0.80
CA ILE A 156 -15.37 -7.00 -2.12
C ILE A 156 -16.08 -8.38 -2.15
N PRO A 157 -15.51 -9.48 -1.60
CA PRO A 157 -16.16 -10.79 -1.59
C PRO A 157 -17.43 -10.87 -0.74
N THR A 158 -17.63 -9.98 0.24
CA THR A 158 -18.84 -9.95 1.08
C THR A 158 -19.98 -9.13 0.44
N VAL A 159 -19.64 -8.16 -0.44
CA VAL A 159 -20.60 -7.20 -1.03
C VAL A 159 -20.89 -7.37 -2.52
N THR A 160 -20.12 -8.17 -3.27
CA THR A 160 -20.39 -8.36 -4.72
C THR A 160 -20.67 -9.81 -5.05
N VAL A 161 -21.78 -10.07 -5.73
CA VAL A 161 -22.20 -11.42 -6.15
C VAL A 161 -21.12 -12.08 -7.01
N GLN A 162 -20.46 -11.30 -7.86
CA GLN A 162 -19.37 -11.75 -8.72
C GLN A 162 -18.19 -12.29 -7.90
N ALA A 163 -17.71 -11.53 -6.91
CA ALA A 163 -16.59 -11.98 -6.07
C ALA A 163 -17.01 -13.15 -5.16
N THR A 164 -18.23 -13.12 -4.65
CA THR A 164 -18.81 -14.22 -3.88
C THR A 164 -18.83 -15.52 -4.70
N ALA A 165 -19.22 -15.46 -5.97
CA ALA A 165 -19.26 -16.62 -6.89
C ALA A 165 -17.86 -17.19 -7.18
N LEU A 166 -16.81 -16.36 -7.20
CA LEU A 166 -15.43 -16.84 -7.37
C LEU A 166 -14.95 -17.67 -6.16
N GLY A 167 -15.44 -17.38 -4.96
CA GLY A 167 -15.02 -18.06 -3.74
C GLY A 167 -13.50 -18.04 -3.56
N TRP A 168 -12.88 -19.22 -3.46
CA TRP A 168 -11.42 -19.36 -3.32
C TRP A 168 -10.64 -18.87 -4.55
N TYR A 169 -11.27 -18.82 -5.72
CA TYR A 169 -10.63 -18.29 -6.93
C TYR A 169 -10.41 -16.77 -6.88
N TYR A 170 -11.02 -16.07 -5.93
CA TYR A 170 -10.75 -14.66 -5.68
C TYR A 170 -9.30 -14.41 -5.24
N LEU A 171 -8.70 -15.31 -4.46
CA LEU A 171 -7.35 -15.18 -3.92
C LEU A 171 -6.27 -15.07 -5.02
N PRO A 172 -6.19 -15.99 -6.01
CA PRO A 172 -5.23 -15.86 -7.10
C PRO A 172 -5.53 -14.66 -8.02
N VAL A 173 -6.78 -14.22 -8.17
CA VAL A 173 -7.14 -13.02 -8.94
C VAL A 173 -6.56 -11.76 -8.29
N VAL A 174 -6.71 -11.63 -6.97
CA VAL A 174 -6.14 -10.51 -6.21
C VAL A 174 -4.62 -10.55 -6.26
N LEU A 175 -4.01 -11.71 -6.03
CA LEU A 175 -2.55 -11.86 -6.10
C LEU A 175 -1.99 -11.50 -7.47
N LEU A 176 -2.63 -11.95 -8.56
CA LEU A 176 -2.25 -11.56 -9.91
C LEU A 176 -2.31 -10.04 -10.09
N SER A 177 -3.40 -9.41 -9.63
CA SER A 177 -3.56 -7.96 -9.68
C SER A 177 -2.49 -7.22 -8.87
N SER A 178 -2.12 -7.72 -7.69
CA SER A 178 -1.02 -7.16 -6.88
C SER A 178 0.34 -7.31 -7.55
N ILE A 179 0.59 -8.43 -8.23
CA ILE A 179 1.84 -8.64 -8.99
C ILE A 179 1.89 -7.71 -10.21
N LEU A 180 0.78 -7.52 -10.91
CA LEU A 180 0.68 -6.59 -12.04
C LEU A 180 0.92 -5.15 -11.58
N SER A 181 0.26 -4.72 -10.50
CA SER A 181 0.46 -3.42 -9.85
C SER A 181 1.92 -3.22 -9.46
N LEU A 182 2.52 -4.19 -8.76
CA LEU A 182 3.94 -4.15 -8.39
C LEU A 182 4.86 -4.07 -9.61
N THR A 183 4.57 -4.81 -10.68
CA THR A 183 5.38 -4.81 -11.90
C THR A 183 5.35 -3.43 -12.55
N VAL A 184 4.18 -2.81 -12.68
CA VAL A 184 4.06 -1.46 -13.22
C VAL A 184 4.75 -0.44 -12.30
N ALA A 185 4.61 -0.57 -10.99
CA ALA A 185 5.28 0.29 -10.02
C ALA A 185 6.81 0.22 -10.15
N LEU A 186 7.37 -0.99 -10.24
CA LEU A 186 8.80 -1.19 -10.47
C LEU A 186 9.26 -0.60 -11.80
N LEU A 187 8.45 -0.69 -12.85
CA LEU A 187 8.80 -0.12 -14.15
C LEU A 187 8.74 1.40 -14.13
N ILE A 188 7.61 1.99 -13.73
CA ILE A 188 7.43 3.44 -13.87
C ILE A 188 8.25 4.21 -12.82
N ASN A 189 8.25 3.77 -11.55
CA ASN A 189 8.96 4.51 -10.51
C ASN A 189 10.49 4.42 -10.70
N ASN A 190 11.06 3.34 -11.25
CA ASN A 190 12.52 3.27 -11.45
C ASN A 190 13.04 4.03 -12.69
N ILE A 191 12.18 4.68 -13.49
CA ILE A 191 12.64 5.52 -14.62
C ILE A 191 13.35 6.77 -14.09
N GLN A 192 12.69 7.51 -13.19
CA GLN A 192 13.25 8.73 -12.60
C GLN A 192 13.36 8.69 -11.08
N ARG A 193 12.47 7.95 -10.39
CA ARG A 193 12.49 7.77 -8.94
C ARG A 193 13.22 6.49 -8.56
N LYS A 194 13.10 6.11 -7.30
CA LYS A 194 13.60 4.83 -6.78
C LYS A 194 12.46 4.08 -6.12
N TYR A 195 12.24 2.85 -6.53
CA TYR A 195 11.27 1.97 -5.90
C TYR A 195 11.67 0.50 -6.08
N PRO A 196 11.62 -0.34 -5.04
CA PRO A 196 11.22 -0.01 -3.68
C PRO A 196 12.34 0.66 -2.88
N ALA A 197 11.96 1.37 -1.81
CA ALA A 197 12.90 1.86 -0.81
C ALA A 197 13.45 0.70 0.04
N PHE A 198 12.60 -0.30 0.32
CA PHE A 198 12.98 -1.55 0.98
C PHE A 198 12.03 -2.69 0.61
N TRP A 199 12.54 -3.92 0.59
CA TRP A 199 11.76 -5.12 0.24
C TRP A 199 11.09 -5.78 1.44
N LEU A 200 11.81 -5.92 2.57
CA LEU A 200 11.37 -6.73 3.72
C LEU A 200 11.34 -5.96 5.03
N THR A 201 12.33 -5.11 5.28
CA THR A 201 12.49 -4.42 6.57
C THR A 201 12.22 -2.94 6.38
N SER A 202 11.15 -2.44 6.99
CA SER A 202 10.95 -1.00 7.13
C SER A 202 12.14 -0.42 7.87
N ARG A 203 12.79 0.60 7.30
CA ARG A 203 13.74 1.39 8.08
C ARG A 203 12.94 1.99 9.24
N PRO A 204 13.36 1.81 10.51
CA PRO A 204 12.83 2.62 11.58
C PRO A 204 12.96 4.07 11.13
N GLY A 205 11.84 4.80 11.04
CA GLY A 205 11.91 6.24 10.85
C GLY A 205 12.78 6.83 11.98
N PRO A 206 13.39 8.00 11.78
CA PRO A 206 13.96 8.73 12.90
C PRO A 206 12.91 8.76 14.00
N ILE A 207 13.27 8.34 15.21
CA ILE A 207 12.41 8.53 16.38
C ILE A 207 12.28 10.04 16.49
N LEU A 208 11.18 10.60 15.98
CA LEU A 208 10.83 11.98 16.26
C LEU A 208 10.77 12.07 17.77
N PRO A 209 11.64 12.86 18.43
CA PRO A 209 11.48 13.06 19.86
C PRO A 209 10.09 13.63 20.04
N LEU A 210 9.26 12.92 20.82
CA LEU A 210 7.96 13.39 21.28
C LEU A 210 8.19 14.77 21.93
N HIS A 211 8.07 15.85 21.16
CA HIS A 211 7.90 17.19 21.71
C HIS A 211 6.47 17.23 22.23
N CYS A 212 6.26 16.62 23.39
CA CYS A 212 5.14 16.94 24.25
C CYS A 212 5.42 18.36 24.77
N GLY A 213 5.02 19.35 24.00
CA GLY A 213 5.14 20.77 24.32
C GLY A 213 3.79 21.42 24.09
N TYR A 214 2.82 21.10 24.96
CA TYR A 214 1.71 22.01 25.22
C TYR A 214 2.34 23.29 25.76
N LYS A 215 2.41 24.33 24.92
CA LYS A 215 2.76 25.68 25.39
C LYS A 215 1.62 26.13 26.27
N ASP A 216 1.82 26.07 27.59
CA ASP A 216 1.11 26.96 28.50
C ASP A 216 1.40 28.39 28.04
N THR A 217 0.39 29.03 27.46
CA THR A 217 0.41 30.48 27.29
C THR A 217 0.30 31.09 28.69
N ASP A 218 1.42 31.59 29.19
CA ASP A 218 1.51 32.52 30.32
C ASP A 218 0.68 33.79 30.02
N GLU A 219 -0.64 33.72 30.18
CA GLU A 219 -1.48 34.90 30.43
C GLU A 219 -1.34 35.27 31.91
N GLY A 220 -0.27 35.98 32.25
CA GLY A 220 -0.04 36.32 33.65
C GLY A 220 1.23 37.11 33.94
N LYS A 221 1.59 38.12 33.14
CA LYS A 221 2.59 39.15 33.50
C LYS A 221 2.64 40.28 32.46
N SER A 222 1.64 41.16 32.44
CA SER A 222 1.68 42.36 31.59
C SER A 222 0.86 43.57 32.10
N SER A 223 0.42 43.61 33.35
CA SER A 223 -0.37 44.76 33.85
C SER A 223 0.27 45.56 35.00
N GLU A 224 1.54 45.36 35.34
CA GLU A 224 2.15 45.99 36.53
C GLU A 224 3.31 46.95 36.21
N ARG A 225 3.42 47.47 34.98
CA ARG A 225 4.55 48.35 34.62
C ARG A 225 4.19 49.57 33.78
N ARG A 226 3.07 50.23 34.10
CA ARG A 226 2.72 51.60 33.64
C ARG A 226 1.97 52.40 34.71
N ALA A 227 2.46 52.36 35.94
CA ALA A 227 2.44 53.53 36.81
C ALA A 227 3.87 54.06 36.80
N ASP A 228 4.03 55.38 36.72
CA ASP A 228 5.29 56.14 36.61
C ASP A 228 5.70 56.48 35.16
N LEU A 229 4.99 57.45 34.58
CA LEU A 229 5.52 58.64 33.88
C LEU A 229 4.35 59.55 33.44
#